data_AF-A0A929XXM3-F1
#
_entry.id   AF-A0A929XXM3-F1
#
_cell.length_a   1.000
_cell.length_b   1.000
_cell.length_c   1.000
_cell.angle_alpha   90.00
_cell.angle_beta   90.00
_cell.angle_gamma   90.00
#
_symmetry.space_group_name_H-M   'P 1'
#
loop_
_entity.id
_entity.type
_entity.pdbx_description
1 polymer ?
#
loop_
_entity_poly.entity_id
_entity_poly.type
_entity_poly.pdbx_seq_one_letter_code
_entity_poly.pdbx_strand_id
1 'polypeptide(L)'
;MNNIASKFKIGDVVHILYSKNSTGNCCVALAEISEIHRDYVKVDGIKLLTGNVVMKATSTETTPTTTSKIVFSRILKVSEKDPLMKNYLASF
;
A
#
# COMPACT_ATOMS: atom_id res chain seq x y z
N MET A 1 18.40 9.69 -13.98
CA MET A 1 17.16 9.76 -13.18
C MET A 1 16.68 8.34 -12.95
N ASN A 2 16.67 7.85 -11.71
CA ASN A 2 16.09 6.55 -11.38
C ASN A 2 14.57 6.67 -11.54
N ASN A 3 14.01 6.10 -12.61
CA ASN A 3 12.56 6.07 -12.79
C ASN A 3 11.98 5.07 -11.79
N ILE A 4 11.60 5.53 -10.59
CA ILE A 4 11.09 4.67 -9.52
C ILE A 4 9.89 3.82 -9.98
N ALA A 5 9.12 4.30 -10.97
CA ALA A 5 8.04 3.57 -11.59
C ALA A 5 8.50 2.27 -12.28
N SER A 6 9.74 2.22 -12.80
CA SER A 6 10.26 1.02 -13.49
C SER A 6 10.50 -0.18 -12.58
N LYS A 7 10.38 -0.01 -11.25
CA LYS A 7 10.49 -1.09 -10.26
C LYS A 7 9.17 -1.81 -10.01
N PHE A 8 8.06 -1.27 -10.50
CA PHE A 8 6.71 -1.77 -10.26
C PHE A 8 6.04 -2.17 -11.57
N LYS A 9 5.13 -3.14 -11.50
CA LYS A 9 4.25 -3.55 -12.61
C LYS A 9 2.81 -3.65 -12.13
N ILE A 10 1.86 -3.55 -13.07
CA ILE A 10 0.45 -3.88 -12.81
C ILE A 10 0.39 -5.34 -12.32
N GLY A 11 -0.42 -5.57 -11.29
CA GLY A 11 -0.53 -6.86 -10.59
C GLY A 11 0.49 -7.07 -9.46
N ASP A 12 1.47 -6.17 -9.29
CA ASP A 12 2.32 -6.24 -8.08
C ASP A 12 1.48 -5.93 -6.84
N VAL A 13 1.60 -6.78 -5.82
CA VAL A 13 1.07 -6.49 -4.48
C VAL A 13 2.07 -5.63 -3.72
N VAL A 14 1.59 -4.52 -3.16
CA VAL A 14 2.39 -3.54 -2.44
C VAL A 14 1.85 -3.30 -1.04
N HIS A 15 2.77 -3.09 -0.09
CA HIS A 15 2.46 -2.43 1.18
C HIS A 15 2.29 -0.95 0.92
N ILE A 16 1.24 -0.36 1.47
CA ILE A 16 1.04 1.07 1.44
C ILE A 16 1.15 1.64 2.84
N LEU A 17 2.03 2.63 2.98
CA LEU A 17 2.28 3.35 4.22
C LEU A 17 1.38 4.58 4.28
N TYR A 18 0.42 4.59 5.21
CA TYR A 18 -0.33 5.80 5.54
C TYR A 18 0.34 6.53 6.69
N SER A 19 0.76 7.76 6.41
CA SER A 19 0.88 8.79 7.42
C SER A 19 0.91 10.15 6.75
N LYS A 20 0.20 11.13 7.33
CA LYS A 20 0.38 12.54 6.98
C LYS A 20 1.51 13.22 7.76
N ASN A 21 2.00 12.62 8.85
CA ASN A 21 2.99 13.22 9.73
C ASN A 21 4.27 12.37 9.80
N SER A 22 5.44 13.02 9.80
CA SER A 22 6.75 12.35 9.96
C SER A 22 6.90 11.57 11.27
N THR A 23 5.99 11.78 12.23
CA THR A 23 6.03 11.23 13.59
C THR A 23 5.11 10.02 13.82
N GLY A 24 4.22 9.67 12.89
CA GLY A 24 3.23 8.62 13.12
C GLY A 24 3.19 7.60 11.99
N ASN A 25 3.99 6.54 12.05
CA ASN A 25 3.87 5.42 11.13
C ASN A 25 2.55 4.67 11.41
N CYS A 26 1.46 4.94 10.68
CA CYS A 26 0.21 4.21 10.89
C CYS A 26 -0.72 4.23 9.67
N CYS A 27 -0.55 3.23 8.81
CA CYS A 27 -1.53 2.17 8.54
C CYS A 27 -0.90 1.37 7.40
N VAL A 28 -0.79 0.04 7.54
CA VAL A 28 -0.17 -0.84 6.55
C VAL A 28 -1.30 -1.54 5.81
N ALA A 29 -1.65 -1.06 4.63
CA ALA A 29 -2.58 -1.76 3.75
C ALA A 29 -1.81 -2.60 2.74
N LEU A 30 -2.37 -3.74 2.36
CA LEU A 30 -1.97 -4.49 1.18
C LEU A 30 -2.91 -4.14 0.04
N ALA A 31 -2.38 -3.90 -1.14
CA ALA A 31 -3.19 -3.69 -2.33
C ALA A 31 -2.43 -4.10 -3.58
N GLU A 32 -3.17 -4.39 -4.63
CA GLU A 32 -2.62 -4.72 -5.94
C GLU A 32 -2.59 -3.48 -6.82
N ILE A 33 -1.50 -3.26 -7.54
CA ILE A 33 -1.39 -2.15 -8.48
C ILE A 33 -2.29 -2.43 -9.69
N SER A 34 -3.27 -1.54 -9.92
CA SER A 34 -4.15 -1.59 -11.08
C SER A 34 -3.75 -0.63 -12.21
N GLU A 35 -3.13 0.50 -11.87
CA GLU A 35 -2.60 1.45 -12.86
C GLU A 35 -1.26 2.05 -12.40
N ILE A 36 -0.35 2.27 -13.35
CA ILE A 36 0.93 2.97 -13.12
C ILE A 36 0.95 4.26 -13.93
N HIS A 37 1.21 5.36 -13.24
CA HIS A 37 1.40 6.69 -13.82
C HIS A 37 2.84 7.17 -13.55
N ARG A 38 3.19 8.32 -14.13
CA ARG A 38 4.55 8.88 -14.00
C ARG A 38 4.99 9.05 -12.54
N ASP A 39 4.10 9.53 -11.68
CA ASP A 39 4.43 9.95 -10.31
C ASP A 39 3.64 9.20 -9.22
N TYR A 40 2.67 8.36 -9.60
CA TYR A 40 1.81 7.63 -8.68
C TYR A 40 1.30 6.32 -9.27
N VAL A 41 0.71 5.49 -8.43
CA VAL A 41 -0.05 4.29 -8.80
C VAL A 41 -1.49 4.42 -8.33
N LYS A 42 -2.40 3.72 -9.02
CA LYS A 42 -3.70 3.35 -8.45
C LYS A 42 -3.66 1.89 -8.03
N VAL A 43 -4.47 1.56 -7.04
CA VAL A 43 -4.50 0.23 -6.44
C VAL A 43 -5.93 -0.26 -6.28
N ASP A 44 -6.11 -1.57 -6.34
CA ASP A 44 -7.35 -2.28 -6.07
C ASP A 44 -7.13 -3.36 -5.00
N GLY A 45 -8.22 -4.02 -4.58
CA GLY A 45 -8.13 -5.14 -3.63
C GLY A 45 -7.57 -4.75 -2.26
N ILE A 46 -7.79 -3.51 -1.83
CA ILE A 46 -7.22 -2.94 -0.59
C ILE A 46 -7.65 -3.77 0.62
N LYS A 47 -6.66 -4.31 1.34
CA LYS A 47 -6.84 -5.03 2.61
C LYS A 47 -6.09 -4.30 3.71
N LEU A 48 -6.84 -3.83 4.70
CA LEU A 48 -6.26 -3.18 5.86
C LEU A 48 -5.74 -4.26 6.82
N LEU A 49 -4.46 -4.19 7.18
CA LEU A 49 -3.92 -5.07 8.22
C LEU A 49 -4.26 -4.48 9.59
N THR A 50 -5.17 -5.13 10.32
CA THR A 50 -5.50 -4.80 11.70
C THR A 50 -4.74 -5.71 12.66
N GLY A 51 -3.76 -5.18 13.40
CA GLY A 51 -3.14 -5.90 14.52
C GLY A 51 -4.00 -5.83 15.80
N ASN A 52 -3.71 -6.68 16.79
CA ASN A 52 -4.34 -6.66 18.13
C ASN A 52 -4.19 -5.32 18.86
N VAL A 53 -3.15 -4.56 18.51
CA VAL A 53 -3.10 -3.14 18.84
C VAL A 53 -3.70 -2.44 17.64
N VAL A 54 -4.96 -2.03 17.77
CA VAL A 54 -5.58 -1.06 16.87
C VAL A 54 -4.64 0.15 16.89
N MET A 55 -3.72 0.24 15.93
CA MET A 55 -3.09 1.51 15.64
C MET A 55 -4.25 2.33 15.08
N LYS A 56 -4.94 3.02 16.00
CA LYS A 56 -6.16 3.75 15.73
C LYS A 56 -5.80 4.69 14.60
N ALA A 57 -6.49 4.51 13.49
CA ALA A 57 -6.42 5.47 12.44
C ALA A 57 -6.81 6.82 13.04
N THR A 58 -5.82 7.70 13.19
CA THR A 58 -6.07 9.03 13.72
C THR A 58 -7.01 9.74 12.76
N SER A 59 -7.80 10.71 13.22
CA SER A 59 -8.71 11.50 12.38
C SER A 59 -8.03 12.23 11.21
N THR A 60 -6.70 12.19 11.16
CA THR A 60 -5.84 12.75 10.13
C THR A 60 -5.38 11.75 9.05
N GLU A 61 -5.71 10.46 9.18
CA GLU A 61 -5.37 9.44 8.20
C GLU A 61 -6.33 9.44 7.01
N THR A 62 -5.80 9.13 5.83
CA THR A 62 -6.61 8.96 4.62
C THR A 62 -6.55 7.49 4.27
N THR A 63 -7.62 6.76 4.58
CA THR A 63 -7.77 5.37 4.14
C THR A 63 -7.80 5.36 2.62
N PRO A 64 -6.97 4.54 1.98
CA PRO A 64 -7.00 4.43 0.54
C PRO A 64 -8.29 3.80 0.08
N THR A 65 -8.72 4.27 -1.07
CA THR A 65 -9.82 3.74 -1.86
C THR A 65 -9.28 3.37 -3.23
N THR A 66 -10.07 2.65 -4.02
CA THR A 66 -9.73 2.30 -5.41
C THR A 66 -9.47 3.52 -6.30
N THR A 67 -9.98 4.70 -5.92
CA THR A 67 -9.75 5.97 -6.60
C THR A 67 -8.50 6.72 -6.11
N SER A 68 -7.80 6.20 -5.10
CA SER A 68 -6.67 6.88 -4.48
C SER A 68 -5.44 6.90 -5.36
N LYS A 69 -4.76 8.04 -5.42
CA LYS A 69 -3.46 8.21 -6.09
C LYS A 69 -2.36 8.07 -5.05
N ILE A 70 -1.56 7.01 -5.14
CA ILE A 70 -0.53 6.71 -4.14
C ILE A 70 0.85 6.93 -4.77
N VAL A 71 1.64 7.83 -4.17
CA VAL A 71 3.00 8.12 -4.63
C VAL A 71 3.95 6.96 -4.35
N PHE A 72 4.96 6.79 -5.20
CA PHE A 72 5.92 5.68 -5.09
C PHE A 72 6.70 5.65 -3.76
N SER A 73 6.89 6.80 -3.11
CA SER A 73 7.55 6.88 -1.79
C SER A 73 6.73 6.26 -0.66
N ARG A 74 5.46 5.95 -0.90
CA ARG A 74 4.55 5.35 0.08
C ARG A 74 4.27 3.88 -0.16
N ILE A 75 4.83 3.29 -1.21
CA ILE A 75 4.63 1.88 -1.52
C ILE A 75 5.94 1.10 -1.43
N LEU A 76 5.83 -0.11 -0.88
CA LEU A 76 6.93 -1.07 -0.85
C LEU A 76 6.44 -2.36 -1.50
N LYS A 77 7.23 -2.89 -2.43
CA LYS A 77 6.90 -4.15 -3.10
C LYS A 77 6.93 -5.29 -2.08
N VAL A 78 5.85 -6.06 -2.03
CA VAL A 78 5.78 -7.25 -1.19
C VAL A 78 6.46 -8.40 -1.93
N SER A 79 7.40 -9.06 -1.27
CA SER A 79 8.02 -10.27 -1.81
C SER A 79 7.00 -11.41 -1.82
N GLU A 80 7.03 -12.27 -2.84
CA GLU A 80 6.19 -13.48 -2.87
C GLU A 80 6.45 -14.41 -1.67
N LYS A 81 7.65 -14.33 -1.10
CA LYS A 81 8.03 -15.10 0.10
C LYS A 81 7.62 -14.43 1.41
N ASP A 82 7.10 -13.20 1.36
CA ASP A 82 6.65 -12.46 2.54
C ASP A 82 5.41 -13.15 3.13
N PRO A 83 5.37 -13.46 4.44
CA PRO A 83 4.17 -13.98 5.09
C PRO A 83 2.92 -13.14 4.86
N LEU A 84 3.08 -11.82 4.67
CA LEU A 84 1.96 -10.91 4.37
C LEU A 84 1.34 -11.18 3.00
N MET A 85 2.12 -11.67 2.03
CA MET A 85 1.58 -12.11 0.74
C MET A 85 0.61 -13.28 0.90
N LYS A 86 0.91 -14.22 1.82
CA LYS A 86 -0.01 -15.33 2.11
C LYS A 86 -1.32 -14.83 2.70
N ASN A 87 -1.28 -13.82 3.58
CA ASN A 87 -2.49 -13.20 4.14
C ASN A 87 -3.32 -12.50 3.07
N TYR A 88 -2.67 -11.82 2.11
CA TYR A 88 -3.35 -11.20 0.97
C TYR A 88 -4.08 -12.23 0.11
N LEU A 89 -3.41 -13.33 -0.23
CA LEU A 89 -3.95 -14.38 -1.10
C LEU A 89 -5.06 -15.22 -0.41
N ALA A 90 -4.95 -15.49 0.89
CA ALA A 90 -5.91 -16.33 1.63
C ALA A 90 -7.30 -15.69 1.83
N SER A 91 -7.49 -14.44 1.41
CA SER A 91 -8.78 -13.75 1.50
C SER A 91 -9.40 -13.48 0.11
N PHE A 92 -9.12 -14.37 -0.84
CA PHE A 92 -9.79 -14.56 -2.14
C PHE A 92 -10.04 -16.05 -2.34
#